data_AF-A0A838RSF3-F1
#
_entry.id   AF-A0A838RSF3-F1
#
_cell.length_a   1.000
_cell.length_b   1.000
_cell.length_c   1.000
_cell.angle_alpha   90.00
_cell.angle_beta   90.00
_cell.angle_gamma   90.00
#
_symmetry.space_group_name_H-M   'P 1'
#
loop_
_entity.id
_entity.type
_entity.pdbx_description
1 polymer ?
#
loop_
_entity_poly.entity_id
_entity_poly.type
_entity_poly.pdbx_seq_one_letter_code
_entity_poly.pdbx_strand_id
1 'polypeptide(L)'
;MVKKVFNFISREVGGLHEAAYLLGFFALLSQILALFRDRLLAYTFGASQALDIYYTAFRIPDFIFVTVASLVSMSVLIPFLMERIDKGHKEVKVFIDAVFSFFFFTIAAISILAFIFTPFLLKIFFPVEERDYATLIHMTRIMLLSPIFLGFSNFLASVTQIYKRFFIYALSPIFYNLGIIIGIVFFHRLWGMEGLA
;
A
#
# COMPACT_ATOMS: atom_id res chain seq x y z
N MET A 1 1.16 23.06 -21.29
CA MET A 1 1.65 22.85 -19.91
C MET A 1 1.56 21.37 -19.48
N VAL A 2 0.42 20.71 -19.68
CA VAL A 2 0.18 19.29 -19.29
C VAL A 2 1.19 18.29 -19.90
N LYS A 3 1.54 18.42 -21.18
CA LYS A 3 2.53 17.52 -21.83
C LYS A 3 3.94 17.58 -21.21
N LYS A 4 4.37 18.75 -20.69
CA LYS A 4 5.68 18.90 -20.04
C LYS A 4 5.73 18.19 -18.69
N VAL A 5 4.63 18.23 -17.95
CA VAL A 5 4.49 17.54 -16.65
C VAL A 5 4.50 16.02 -16.86
N PHE A 6 3.74 15.52 -17.83
CA PHE A 6 3.75 14.08 -18.16
C PHE A 6 5.13 13.59 -18.61
N ASN A 7 5.85 14.36 -19.44
CA ASN A 7 7.21 14.00 -19.87
C ASN A 7 8.24 14.04 -18.74
N PHE A 8 8.02 14.89 -17.73
CA PHE A 8 8.89 14.93 -16.55
C PHE A 8 8.65 13.72 -15.64
N ILE A 9 7.37 13.37 -15.44
CA ILE A 9 6.95 12.22 -14.63
C ILE A 9 7.40 10.89 -15.26
N SER A 10 7.35 10.77 -16.59
CA SER A 10 7.74 9.55 -17.31
C SER A 10 9.24 9.44 -17.63
N ARG A 11 10.05 10.39 -17.16
CA ARG A 11 11.48 10.44 -17.48
C ARG A 11 12.22 9.26 -16.85
N GLU A 12 13.01 8.59 -17.68
CA GLU A 12 13.90 7.52 -17.23
C GLU A 12 15.15 8.15 -16.59
N VAL A 13 15.50 7.68 -15.39
CA VAL A 13 16.68 8.15 -14.68
C VAL A 13 17.86 7.28 -15.11
N GLY A 14 18.82 7.90 -15.79
CA GLY A 14 19.98 7.19 -16.37
C GLY A 14 21.09 6.89 -15.36
N GLY A 15 21.27 7.77 -14.37
CA GLY A 15 22.35 7.66 -13.38
C GLY A 15 21.91 7.00 -12.06
N LEU A 16 22.71 6.06 -11.56
CA LEU A 16 22.48 5.43 -10.25
C LEU A 16 22.43 6.46 -9.11
N HIS A 17 23.32 7.45 -9.14
CA HIS A 17 23.36 8.53 -8.13
C HIS A 17 22.12 9.42 -8.21
N GLU A 18 21.65 9.75 -9.42
CA GLU A 18 20.44 10.55 -9.63
C GLU A 18 19.20 9.81 -9.09
N ALA A 19 19.11 8.50 -9.35
CA ALA A 19 18.05 7.66 -8.80
C ALA A 19 18.12 7.59 -7.27
N ALA A 20 19.31 7.42 -6.70
CA ALA A 20 19.52 7.38 -5.25
C ALA A 20 19.13 8.70 -4.57
N TYR A 21 19.53 9.85 -5.12
CA TYR A 21 19.15 11.15 -4.57
C TYR A 21 17.66 11.41 -4.68
N LEU A 22 17.04 11.05 -5.82
CA LEU A 22 15.60 11.18 -6.01
C LEU A 22 14.85 10.33 -4.99
N LEU A 23 15.13 9.03 -4.93
CA LEU A 23 14.48 8.11 -4.00
C LEU A 23 14.70 8.52 -2.54
N GLY A 24 15.93 8.93 -2.19
CA GLY A 24 16.27 9.39 -0.84
C GLY A 24 15.49 10.65 -0.44
N PHE A 25 15.42 11.65 -1.32
CA PHE A 25 14.65 12.87 -1.07
C PHE A 25 13.17 12.58 -0.83
N PHE A 26 12.55 11.79 -1.71
CA PHE A 26 11.14 11.42 -1.60
C PHE A 26 10.86 10.52 -0.39
N ALA A 27 11.78 9.62 -0.03
CA ALA A 27 11.68 8.82 1.19
C ALA A 27 11.73 9.69 2.45
N LEU A 28 12.64 10.67 2.52
CA LEU A 28 12.69 11.63 3.62
C LEU A 28 11.41 12.46 3.72
N LEU A 29 10.91 12.95 2.57
CA LEU A 29 9.66 13.71 2.53
C LEU A 29 8.46 12.87 2.99
N SER A 30 8.40 11.61 2.56
CA SER A 30 7.41 10.64 3.03
C SER A 30 7.51 10.41 4.54
N GLN A 31 8.73 10.30 5.09
CA GLN A 31 8.93 10.13 6.53
C GLN A 31 8.47 11.36 7.32
N ILE A 32 8.71 12.57 6.81
CA ILE A 32 8.20 13.80 7.41
C ILE A 32 6.66 13.78 7.42
N LEU A 33 6.02 13.40 6.31
CA LEU A 33 4.56 13.27 6.25
C LEU A 33 4.03 12.20 7.21
N ALA A 34 4.71 11.07 7.34
CA ALA A 34 4.37 10.03 8.31
C ALA A 34 4.44 10.57 9.75
N LEU A 35 5.46 11.36 10.09
CA LEU A 35 5.54 12.02 11.40
C LEU A 35 4.37 12.99 11.63
N PHE A 36 3.95 13.74 10.60
CA PHE A 36 2.77 14.60 10.69
C PHE A 36 1.49 13.79 10.89
N ARG A 37 1.31 12.71 10.13
CA ARG A 37 0.19 11.77 10.28
C ARG A 37 0.12 11.19 11.69
N ASP A 38 1.24 10.71 12.22
CA ASP A 38 1.29 10.09 13.55
C ASP A 38 1.01 11.12 14.65
N ARG A 39 1.51 12.36 14.50
CA ARG A 39 1.15 13.47 15.39
C ARG A 39 -0.32 13.82 15.32
N LEU A 40 -0.93 13.81 14.13
CA LEU A 40 -2.36 14.09 13.98
C LEU A 40 -3.22 12.99 14.63
N LEU A 41 -2.84 11.72 14.48
CA LEU A 41 -3.49 10.60 15.16
C LEU A 41 -3.37 10.75 16.68
N ALA A 42 -2.16 11.00 17.18
CA ALA A 42 -1.91 11.19 18.60
C ALA A 42 -2.64 12.43 19.18
N TYR A 43 -2.73 13.52 18.43
CA TYR A 43 -3.46 14.72 18.84
C TYR A 43 -4.98 14.49 18.87
N THR A 44 -5.51 13.78 17.87
CA THR A 44 -6.96 13.59 17.70
C THR A 44 -7.50 12.53 18.65
N PHE A 45 -6.77 11.42 18.82
CA PHE A 45 -7.23 10.26 19.59
C PHE A 45 -6.50 10.11 20.93
N GLY A 46 -5.32 10.69 21.11
CA GLY A 46 -4.49 10.44 22.29
C GLY A 46 -4.03 8.97 22.40
N ALA A 47 -3.53 8.60 23.57
CA ALA A 47 -3.36 7.19 23.95
C ALA A 47 -4.73 6.61 24.36
N SER A 48 -5.58 6.35 23.37
CA SER A 48 -6.93 5.84 23.58
C SER A 48 -7.12 4.45 22.99
N GLN A 49 -8.07 3.72 23.58
CA GLN A 49 -8.55 2.42 23.11
C GLN A 49 -9.01 2.46 21.64
N ALA A 50 -9.56 3.59 21.20
CA ALA A 50 -9.93 3.85 19.80
C ALA A 50 -8.73 3.72 18.84
N LEU A 51 -7.59 4.32 19.20
CA LEU A 51 -6.39 4.29 18.37
C LEU A 51 -5.76 2.88 18.35
N ASP A 52 -5.81 2.18 19.49
CA ASP A 52 -5.34 0.78 19.58
C ASP A 52 -6.19 -0.16 18.71
N ILE A 53 -7.52 0.03 18.70
CA ILE A 53 -8.43 -0.71 17.80
C ILE A 53 -8.07 -0.43 16.34
N TYR A 54 -7.86 0.84 15.96
CA TYR A 54 -7.47 1.21 14.60
C TYR A 54 -6.16 0.54 14.16
N TYR A 55 -5.11 0.62 14.99
CA TYR A 55 -3.84 -0.03 14.65
C TYR A 55 -3.94 -1.54 14.61
N THR A 56 -4.75 -2.14 15.50
CA THR A 56 -5.00 -3.59 15.50
C THR A 56 -5.78 -4.00 14.25
N ALA A 57 -6.77 -3.21 13.84
CA ALA A 57 -7.60 -3.49 12.67
C ALA A 57 -6.77 -3.62 11.39
N PHE A 58 -5.71 -2.80 11.28
CA PHE A 58 -4.81 -2.76 10.12
C PHE A 58 -3.83 -3.94 10.05
N ARG A 59 -3.59 -4.69 11.14
CA ARG A 59 -2.56 -5.74 11.20
C ARG A 59 -2.79 -6.89 10.21
N ILE A 60 -4.02 -7.39 10.11
CA ILE A 60 -4.35 -8.49 9.19
C ILE A 60 -4.23 -8.03 7.73
N PRO A 61 -4.84 -6.90 7.31
CA PRO A 61 -4.64 -6.33 5.98
C PRO A 61 -3.17 -6.10 5.63
N ASP A 62 -2.40 -5.50 6.55
CA ASP A 62 -0.98 -5.21 6.36
C ASP A 62 -0.16 -6.49 6.18
N PHE A 63 -0.42 -7.52 6.99
CA PHE A 63 0.23 -8.82 6.84
C PHE A 63 -0.02 -9.43 5.45
N ILE A 64 -1.27 -9.43 4.98
CA ILE A 64 -1.62 -9.93 3.64
C ILE A 64 -0.88 -9.13 2.57
N PHE A 65 -0.89 -7.79 2.68
CA PHE A 65 -0.19 -6.92 1.75
C PHE A 65 1.30 -7.23 1.72
N VAL A 66 1.98 -7.19 2.86
CA VAL A 66 3.43 -7.41 2.96
C VAL A 66 3.80 -8.78 2.44
N THR A 67 3.10 -9.85 2.83
CA THR A 67 3.41 -11.21 2.38
C THR A 67 3.17 -11.38 0.88
N VAL A 68 1.99 -11.04 0.37
CA VAL A 68 1.63 -11.32 -1.04
C VAL A 68 2.36 -10.36 -1.99
N ALA A 69 2.44 -9.07 -1.66
CA ALA A 69 3.10 -8.08 -2.51
C ALA A 69 4.62 -8.26 -2.54
N SER A 70 5.28 -8.55 -1.40
CA SER A 70 6.73 -8.79 -1.40
C SER A 70 7.12 -10.04 -2.18
N LEU A 71 6.38 -11.15 -2.01
CA LEU A 71 6.64 -12.40 -2.72
C LEU A 71 6.48 -12.23 -4.23
N VAL A 72 5.43 -11.56 -4.69
CA VAL A 72 5.24 -11.38 -6.13
C VAL A 72 6.23 -10.38 -6.71
N SER A 73 6.42 -9.21 -6.08
CA SER A 73 7.27 -8.16 -6.63
C SER A 73 8.76 -8.53 -6.64
N MET A 74 9.33 -8.94 -5.50
CA MET A 74 10.78 -9.18 -5.39
C MET A 74 11.18 -10.56 -5.89
N SER A 75 10.40 -11.60 -5.60
CA SER A 75 10.81 -12.98 -5.86
C SER A 75 10.43 -13.47 -7.26
N VAL A 76 9.41 -12.88 -7.89
CA VAL A 76 8.92 -13.33 -9.20
C VAL A 76 9.00 -12.23 -10.25
N LEU A 77 8.46 -11.04 -9.99
CA LEU A 77 8.29 -10.04 -11.05
C LEU A 77 9.62 -9.53 -11.59
N ILE A 78 10.52 -9.06 -10.72
CA ILE A 78 11.80 -8.47 -11.14
C ILE A 78 12.68 -9.46 -11.93
N PRO A 79 13.04 -10.65 -11.41
CA PRO A 79 13.99 -11.54 -12.11
C PRO A 79 13.43 -12.04 -13.44
N PHE A 80 12.18 -12.51 -13.47
CA PHE A 80 11.58 -13.09 -14.67
C PHE A 80 11.18 -12.05 -15.71
N LEU A 81 10.95 -10.79 -15.31
CA LEU A 81 10.75 -9.70 -16.26
C LEU A 81 12.07 -9.28 -16.90
N MET A 82 13.16 -9.19 -16.13
CA MET A 82 14.49 -8.86 -16.67
C MET A 82 14.95 -9.86 -17.73
N GLU A 83 14.71 -11.15 -17.55
CA GLU A 83 15.01 -12.18 -18.57
C GLU A 83 14.22 -12.06 -19.87
N ARG A 84 13.07 -11.35 -19.84
CA ARG A 84 12.17 -11.19 -20.99
C ARG A 84 12.27 -9.83 -21.66
N ILE A 85 12.91 -8.84 -21.03
CA ILE A 85 13.08 -7.49 -21.58
C ILE A 85 13.76 -7.53 -22.95
N ASP A 86 14.77 -8.38 -23.11
CA ASP A 86 15.52 -8.49 -24.36
C ASP A 86 14.81 -9.31 -25.44
N LYS A 87 13.73 -10.03 -25.10
CA LYS A 87 12.95 -10.88 -26.02
C LYS A 87 11.84 -10.13 -26.75
N GLY A 88 11.64 -8.85 -26.43
CA GLY A 88 10.73 -7.94 -27.13
C GLY A 88 9.44 -7.61 -26.38
N HIS A 89 8.83 -6.49 -26.75
CA HIS A 89 7.71 -5.88 -26.01
C HIS A 89 6.47 -6.77 -25.87
N LYS A 90 6.20 -7.65 -26.84
CA LYS A 90 5.02 -8.52 -26.81
C LYS A 90 5.12 -9.57 -25.71
N GLU A 91 6.28 -10.21 -25.55
CA GLU A 91 6.51 -11.21 -24.50
C GLU A 91 6.49 -10.59 -23.10
N VAL A 92 7.10 -9.41 -22.97
CA VAL A 92 7.05 -8.61 -21.74
C VAL A 92 5.62 -8.31 -21.33
N LYS A 93 4.80 -7.81 -22.26
CA LYS A 93 3.40 -7.47 -21.96
C LYS A 93 2.61 -8.70 -21.52
N VAL A 94 2.71 -9.81 -22.27
CA VAL A 94 1.99 -11.06 -21.94
C VAL A 94 2.40 -11.56 -20.55
N PHE A 95 3.68 -11.48 -20.21
CA PHE A 95 4.17 -11.86 -18.89
C PHE A 95 3.63 -10.95 -17.78
N ILE A 96 3.69 -9.63 -17.95
CA ILE A 96 3.14 -8.66 -16.98
C ILE A 96 1.65 -8.91 -16.78
N ASP A 97 0.87 -9.05 -17.86
CA ASP A 97 -0.58 -9.28 -17.80
C ASP A 97 -0.91 -10.58 -17.06
N ALA A 98 -0.13 -11.64 -17.28
CA ALA A 98 -0.32 -12.93 -16.61
C ALA A 98 0.01 -12.85 -15.10
N VAL A 99 1.17 -12.27 -14.74
CA VAL A 99 1.56 -12.14 -13.33
C VAL A 99 0.65 -11.18 -12.60
N PHE A 100 0.25 -10.09 -13.26
CA PHE A 100 -0.73 -9.14 -12.73
C PHE A 100 -2.05 -9.83 -12.39
N SER A 101 -2.59 -10.58 -13.36
CA SER A 101 -3.86 -11.28 -13.19
C SER A 101 -3.76 -12.28 -12.05
N PHE A 102 -2.72 -13.11 -12.04
CA PHE A 102 -2.48 -14.07 -10.97
C PHE A 102 -2.39 -13.39 -9.60
N PHE A 103 -1.54 -12.36 -9.47
CA PHE A 103 -1.38 -11.60 -8.24
C PHE A 103 -2.70 -10.99 -7.75
N PHE A 104 -3.43 -10.33 -8.64
CA PHE A 104 -4.70 -9.69 -8.30
C PHE A 104 -5.75 -10.70 -7.85
N PHE A 105 -5.87 -11.83 -8.54
CA PHE A 105 -6.77 -12.91 -8.11
C PHE A 105 -6.36 -13.51 -6.79
N THR A 106 -5.07 -13.77 -6.56
CA THR A 106 -4.56 -14.31 -5.31
C THR A 106 -4.81 -13.37 -4.14
N ILE A 107 -4.44 -12.08 -4.27
CA ILE A 107 -4.62 -11.12 -3.17
C ILE A 107 -6.10 -10.86 -2.89
N ALA A 108 -6.96 -10.81 -3.91
CA ALA A 108 -8.39 -10.69 -3.74
C ALA A 108 -8.99 -11.92 -3.04
N ALA A 109 -8.62 -13.13 -3.47
CA ALA A 109 -9.08 -14.37 -2.86
C ALA A 109 -8.67 -14.48 -1.38
N ILE A 110 -7.41 -14.16 -1.06
CA ILE A 110 -6.91 -14.16 0.32
C ILE A 110 -7.64 -13.09 1.15
N SER A 111 -7.87 -11.90 0.60
CA SER A 111 -8.59 -10.82 1.29
C SER A 111 -10.05 -11.19 1.56
N ILE A 112 -10.73 -11.85 0.63
CA ILE A 112 -12.10 -12.37 0.81
C ILE A 112 -12.14 -13.46 1.88
N LEU A 113 -11.20 -14.40 1.86
CA LEU A 113 -11.10 -15.43 2.90
C LEU A 113 -10.85 -14.79 4.27
N ALA A 114 -9.92 -13.84 4.36
CA ALA A 114 -9.65 -13.09 5.59
C ALA A 114 -10.88 -12.32 6.07
N PHE A 115 -11.70 -11.75 5.17
CA PHE A 115 -12.93 -11.04 5.51
C PHE A 115 -13.96 -11.96 6.19
N ILE A 116 -14.10 -13.18 5.67
CA ILE A 116 -14.99 -14.20 6.23
C ILE A 116 -14.48 -14.65 7.60
N PHE A 117 -13.18 -14.96 7.69
CA PHE A 117 -12.55 -15.47 8.92
C PHE A 117 -12.10 -14.38 9.91
N THR A 118 -12.37 -13.10 9.64
CA THR A 118 -11.97 -11.98 10.50
C THR A 118 -12.35 -12.20 11.97
N PRO A 119 -13.59 -12.63 12.33
CA PRO A 119 -13.97 -12.88 13.72
C PRO A 119 -13.26 -14.07 14.39
N PHE A 120 -12.62 -14.95 13.63
CA PHE A 120 -11.84 -16.06 14.18
C PHE A 120 -10.38 -15.66 14.32
N LEU A 121 -9.82 -15.02 13.28
CA LEU A 121 -8.46 -14.53 13.27
C LEU A 121 -8.21 -13.53 14.39
N LEU A 122 -9.11 -12.55 14.57
CA LEU A 122 -8.94 -11.53 15.59
C LEU A 122 -8.96 -12.13 17.01
N LYS A 123 -9.86 -13.08 17.28
CA LYS A 123 -9.98 -13.75 18.58
C LYS A 123 -8.73 -14.53 18.97
N ILE A 124 -8.02 -15.10 17.99
CA ILE A 124 -6.84 -15.92 18.21
C ILE A 124 -5.59 -15.06 18.35
N PHE A 125 -5.42 -14.07 17.49
CA PHE A 125 -4.16 -13.33 17.37
C PHE A 125 -4.11 -12.06 18.22
N PHE A 126 -5.26 -11.50 18.60
CA PHE A 126 -5.31 -10.22 19.31
C PHE A 126 -6.17 -10.30 20.57
N PRO A 127 -5.59 -10.10 21.77
CA PRO A 127 -6.35 -9.97 23.00
C PRO A 127 -7.00 -8.59 23.05
N VAL A 128 -8.32 -8.53 22.90
CA VAL A 128 -9.09 -7.28 22.91
C VAL A 128 -10.32 -7.44 23.81
N GLU A 129 -10.74 -6.37 24.46
CA GLU A 129 -11.93 -6.37 25.32
C GLU A 129 -13.19 -6.73 24.51
N GLU A 130 -14.10 -7.50 25.10
CA GLU A 130 -15.31 -7.99 24.40
C GLU A 130 -16.17 -6.85 23.83
N ARG A 131 -16.20 -5.69 24.51
CA ARG A 131 -16.97 -4.51 24.08
C ARG A 131 -16.49 -3.89 22.76
N ASP A 132 -15.21 -4.04 22.42
CA ASP A 132 -14.62 -3.43 21.22
C ASP A 132 -14.53 -4.40 20.05
N TYR A 133 -14.81 -5.68 20.31
CA TYR A 133 -14.60 -6.76 19.34
C TYR A 133 -15.42 -6.57 18.07
N ALA A 134 -16.66 -6.08 18.20
CA ALA A 134 -17.53 -5.79 17.08
C ALA A 134 -16.98 -4.65 16.19
N THR A 135 -16.49 -3.57 16.80
CA THR A 135 -15.88 -2.43 16.10
C THR A 135 -14.60 -2.86 15.39
N LEU A 136 -13.75 -3.65 16.05
CA LEU A 136 -12.51 -4.16 15.47
C LEU A 136 -12.78 -5.02 14.23
N ILE A 137 -13.74 -5.96 14.31
CA ILE A 137 -14.13 -6.77 13.15
C ILE A 137 -14.60 -5.89 12.00
N HIS A 138 -15.44 -4.89 12.28
CA HIS A 138 -15.97 -4.01 11.26
C HIS A 138 -14.87 -3.20 10.56
N MET A 139 -13.97 -2.59 11.35
CA MET A 139 -12.84 -1.83 10.82
C MET A 139 -11.88 -2.71 10.01
N THR A 140 -11.51 -3.90 10.50
CA THR A 140 -10.66 -4.83 9.74
C THR A 140 -11.28 -5.20 8.41
N ARG A 141 -12.60 -5.43 8.39
CA ARG A 141 -13.33 -5.78 7.16
C ARG A 141 -13.30 -4.67 6.11
N ILE A 142 -13.42 -3.41 6.52
CA ILE A 142 -13.27 -2.26 5.63
C ILE A 142 -11.82 -2.19 5.12
N MET A 143 -10.85 -2.27 6.04
CA MET A 143 -9.43 -2.16 5.73
C MET A 143 -8.88 -3.31 4.87
N LEU A 144 -9.57 -4.46 4.79
CA LEU A 144 -9.19 -5.56 3.88
C LEU A 144 -9.29 -5.21 2.40
N LEU A 145 -9.88 -4.06 2.04
CA LEU A 145 -9.77 -3.50 0.70
C LEU A 145 -8.36 -2.94 0.42
N SER A 146 -7.65 -2.48 1.45
CA SER A 146 -6.32 -1.87 1.32
C SER A 146 -5.28 -2.78 0.68
N PRO A 147 -5.10 -4.08 1.03
CA PRO A 147 -4.11 -4.94 0.37
C PRO A 147 -4.35 -5.05 -1.14
N ILE A 148 -5.59 -5.00 -1.61
CA ILE A 148 -5.91 -5.07 -3.04
C ILE A 148 -5.40 -3.80 -3.75
N PHE A 149 -5.73 -2.61 -3.22
CA PHE A 149 -5.32 -1.34 -3.82
C PHE A 149 -3.82 -1.07 -3.67
N LEU A 150 -3.27 -1.31 -2.48
CA LEU A 150 -1.84 -1.16 -2.22
C LEU A 150 -1.03 -2.19 -2.99
N GLY A 151 -1.53 -3.42 -3.10
CA GLY A 151 -0.94 -4.48 -3.92
C GLY A 151 -0.89 -4.08 -5.39
N PHE A 152 -2.00 -3.58 -5.94
CA PHE A 152 -2.06 -3.04 -7.31
C PHE A 152 -1.03 -1.93 -7.51
N SER A 153 -0.98 -0.96 -6.59
CA SER A 153 0.00 0.13 -6.61
C SER A 153 1.44 -0.40 -6.56
N ASN A 154 1.73 -1.37 -5.70
CA ASN A 154 3.05 -1.98 -5.54
C ASN A 154 3.48 -2.73 -6.81
N PHE A 155 2.57 -3.46 -7.45
CA PHE A 155 2.84 -4.13 -8.72
C PHE A 155 3.24 -3.11 -9.80
N LEU A 156 2.45 -2.04 -9.97
CA LEU A 156 2.77 -0.98 -10.92
C LEU A 156 4.10 -0.28 -10.59
N ALA A 157 4.36 -0.07 -9.30
CA ALA A 157 5.62 0.46 -8.80
C ALA A 157 6.81 -0.44 -9.20
N SER A 158 6.70 -1.76 -9.02
CA SER A 158 7.74 -2.71 -9.42
C SER A 158 8.00 -2.71 -10.93
N VAL A 159 6.95 -2.66 -11.75
CA VAL A 159 7.10 -2.52 -13.23
C VAL A 159 7.80 -1.20 -13.57
N THR A 160 7.38 -0.10 -12.94
CA THR A 160 7.94 1.24 -13.16
C THR A 160 9.41 1.33 -12.74
N GLN A 161 9.79 0.64 -11.66
CA GLN A 161 11.16 0.56 -11.16
C GLN A 161 12.07 -0.15 -12.17
N ILE A 162 11.59 -1.22 -12.80
CA ILE A 162 12.33 -1.97 -13.83
C ILE A 162 12.59 -1.08 -15.06
N TYR A 163 11.62 -0.24 -15.45
CA TYR A 163 11.80 0.76 -16.51
C TYR A 163 12.55 2.04 -16.07
N LYS A 164 13.19 2.04 -14.88
CA LYS A 164 13.97 3.18 -14.35
C LYS A 164 13.18 4.50 -14.23
N ARG A 165 11.85 4.43 -14.10
CA ARG A 165 10.96 5.60 -13.93
C ARG A 165 10.74 5.91 -12.45
N PHE A 166 11.83 6.14 -11.72
CA PHE A 166 11.82 6.23 -10.26
C PHE A 166 10.97 7.37 -9.69
N PHE A 167 10.71 8.43 -10.45
CA PHE A 167 9.88 9.55 -9.98
C PHE A 167 8.46 9.12 -9.60
N ILE A 168 7.79 8.36 -10.49
CA ILE A 168 6.44 7.84 -10.24
C ILE A 168 6.46 6.89 -9.04
N TYR A 169 7.46 6.02 -8.99
CA TYR A 169 7.65 5.08 -7.88
C TYR A 169 7.79 5.80 -6.53
N ALA A 170 8.58 6.88 -6.49
CA ALA A 170 8.89 7.63 -5.29
C ALA A 170 7.68 8.42 -4.73
N LEU A 171 6.65 8.66 -5.55
CA LEU A 171 5.42 9.34 -5.14
C LEU A 171 4.43 8.43 -4.40
N SER A 172 4.45 7.12 -4.63
CA SER A 172 3.53 6.18 -3.99
C SER A 172 3.45 6.33 -2.46
N PRO A 173 4.57 6.35 -1.69
CA PRO A 173 4.50 6.48 -0.24
C PRO A 173 4.05 7.87 0.23
N ILE A 174 4.23 8.92 -0.58
CA ILE A 174 3.69 10.25 -0.29
C ILE A 174 2.17 10.25 -0.36
N PHE A 175 1.62 9.70 -1.46
CA PHE A 175 0.17 9.61 -1.62
C PHE A 175 -0.48 8.74 -0.54
N TYR A 176 0.20 7.66 -0.11
CA TYR A 176 -0.24 6.85 1.01
C TYR A 176 -0.40 7.66 2.30
N ASN A 177 0.64 8.41 2.69
CA ASN A 177 0.59 9.24 3.89
C ASN A 177 -0.45 10.37 3.78
N LEU A 178 -0.54 11.03 2.61
CA LEU A 178 -1.55 12.06 2.36
C LEU A 178 -2.98 11.50 2.44
N GLY A 179 -3.21 10.29 1.95
CA GLY A 179 -4.51 9.62 2.05
C GLY A 179 -4.95 9.47 3.50
N ILE A 180 -4.05 9.01 4.38
CA ILE A 180 -4.36 8.87 5.81
C ILE A 180 -4.59 10.24 6.46
N ILE A 181 -3.77 11.25 6.13
CA ILE A 181 -3.97 12.63 6.64
C ILE A 181 -5.33 13.17 6.23
N ILE A 182 -5.75 12.96 4.98
CA ILE A 182 -7.08 13.36 4.49
C ILE A 182 -8.19 12.59 5.24
N GLY A 183 -7.98 11.29 5.48
CA GLY A 183 -8.81 10.45 6.36
C GLY A 183 -9.07 11.10 7.71
N ILE A 184 -7.99 11.49 8.40
CA ILE A 184 -8.04 12.10 9.74
C ILE A 184 -8.72 13.47 9.71
N VAL A 185 -8.40 14.33 8.73
CA VAL A 185 -8.89 15.72 8.73
C VAL A 185 -10.34 15.83 8.28
N PHE A 186 -10.76 15.04 7.28
CA PHE A 186 -12.06 15.18 6.63
C PHE A 186 -13.02 14.05 7.00
N PHE A 187 -12.61 12.80 6.83
CA PHE A 187 -13.51 11.66 6.96
C PHE A 187 -13.79 11.29 8.42
N HIS A 188 -12.81 11.46 9.32
CA HIS A 188 -13.05 11.29 10.75
C HIS A 188 -14.17 12.20 11.28
N ARG A 189 -14.19 13.47 10.82
CA ARG A 189 -15.20 14.44 11.25
C ARG A 189 -16.62 14.09 10.77
N LEU A 190 -16.73 13.31 9.69
CA LEU A 190 -18.01 12.95 9.06
C LEU A 190 -18.51 11.57 9.50
N TRP A 191 -17.61 10.60 9.68
CA TRP A 191 -17.94 9.18 9.89
C TRP A 191 -17.31 8.57 11.15
N GLY A 192 -16.69 9.37 12.03
CA GLY A 192 -16.09 8.88 13.27
C GLY A 192 -14.87 7.99 13.01
N MET A 193 -14.77 6.85 13.71
CA MET A 193 -13.63 5.94 13.53
C MET A 193 -13.64 5.19 12.20
N GLU A 194 -14.81 4.94 11.62
CA GLU A 194 -14.94 4.29 10.32
C GLU A 194 -14.38 5.16 9.20
N GLY A 195 -14.40 6.49 9.35
CA GLY A 195 -13.78 7.41 8.40
C GLY A 195 -12.25 7.32 8.33
N LEU A 196 -11.60 6.60 9.26
CA LEU A 196 -10.17 6.30 9.19
C LEU A 196 -9.85 5.00 8.45
N ALA A 197 -10.84 4.11 8.32
CA ALA A 197 -10.67 2.74 7.83
C ALA A 197 -10.64 2.65 6.29
#